data_AF-A0A0G2IWZ0-F1
#
_entry.id   AF-A0A0G2IWZ0-F1
#
_cell.length_a   1.000
_cell.length_b   1.000
_cell.length_c   1.000
_cell.angle_alpha   90.00
_cell.angle_beta   90.00
_cell.angle_gamma   90.00
#
_symmetry.space_group_name_H-M   'P 1'
#
loop_
_entity.id
_entity.type
_entity.pdbx_description
1 polymer ?
#
loop_
_entity_poly.entity_id
_entity_poly.type
_entity_poly.pdbx_seq_one_letter_code
_entity_poly.pdbx_strand_id
1 'polypeptide(L)'
;MNRFPLLRRLLQLMAVAATIVLVFKTVVHGWQHQLTQRLRRSITEEDHIACVASGEQLARLRPLELVEARQLAHCRRILSSDYWVTGEHQKALDLLERLVSSPQMVAADQVQLSEWVRQRRDRAVEHYRRGELSTAVALLQELSDRQEPQRDTLIESLRIRWNLNQQLHEQAKRLRAEERWWEAFDAVNRLDHPWWRARAKPLQDEIVTATQALTRQGVDRDGHNGRARHNVPLDELDRRVRLHSTRSMNHWHAYVQACHELGGVVVDYGPESVCRR
;
A
#
# COMPACT_ATOMS: atom_id res chain seq x y z
N MET A 1 49.55 4.28 67.31
CA MET A 1 48.72 5.33 66.68
C MET A 1 48.57 5.02 65.19
N ASN A 2 47.43 4.48 64.75
CA ASN A 2 47.13 4.24 63.34
C ASN A 2 46.77 5.58 62.67
N ARG A 3 47.73 6.22 62.00
CA ARG A 3 47.58 7.60 61.51
C ARG A 3 46.67 7.80 60.28
N PHE A 4 46.15 6.76 59.62
CA PHE A 4 45.36 6.95 58.39
C PHE A 4 44.23 5.91 58.18
N PRO A 5 43.14 5.92 58.98
CA PRO A 5 42.03 4.97 58.86
C PRO A 5 41.24 5.12 57.55
N LEU A 6 41.16 6.33 57.01
CA LEU A 6 40.51 6.60 55.72
C LEU A 6 41.29 6.02 54.54
N LEU A 7 42.62 6.09 54.58
CA LEU A 7 43.50 5.55 53.54
C LEU A 7 43.41 4.01 53.48
N ARG A 8 43.30 3.36 54.65
CA ARG A 8 43.10 1.90 54.75
C ARG A 8 41.74 1.46 54.20
N ARG A 9 40.66 2.20 54.48
CA ARG A 9 39.33 1.92 53.92
C ARG A 9 39.30 2.13 52.41
N LEU A 10 39.96 3.18 51.91
CA LEU A 10 40.10 3.42 50.47
C LEU A 10 40.88 2.27 49.80
N LEU A 11 42.01 1.83 50.36
CA LEU A 11 42.77 0.69 49.84
C LEU A 11 41.96 -0.62 49.86
N GLN A 12 41.15 -0.85 50.90
CA GLN A 12 40.26 -2.01 50.97
C GLN A 12 39.15 -1.96 49.92
N LEU A 13 38.51 -0.80 49.71
CA LEU A 13 37.49 -0.64 48.67
C LEU A 13 38.08 -0.81 47.26
N MET A 14 39.28 -0.26 47.03
CA MET A 14 40.00 -0.44 45.76
C MET A 14 40.40 -1.91 45.53
N ALA A 15 40.83 -2.63 46.56
CA ALA A 15 41.15 -4.06 46.46
C ALA A 15 39.90 -4.90 46.17
N VAL A 16 38.78 -4.63 46.84
CA VAL A 16 37.50 -5.30 46.57
C VAL A 16 37.03 -5.01 45.14
N ALA A 17 37.07 -3.75 44.71
CA ALA A 17 36.72 -3.38 43.33
C ALA A 17 37.63 -4.07 42.30
N ALA A 18 38.94 -4.11 42.53
CA ALA A 18 39.89 -4.81 41.65
C ALA A 18 39.60 -6.32 41.57
N THR A 19 39.25 -6.95 42.69
CA THR A 19 38.92 -8.38 42.74
C THR A 19 37.62 -8.68 42.00
N ILE A 20 36.59 -7.83 42.16
CA ILE A 20 35.32 -7.95 41.43
C ILE A 20 35.55 -7.83 39.92
N VAL A 21 36.35 -6.84 39.49
CA VAL A 21 36.69 -6.66 38.06
C VAL A 21 37.44 -7.87 37.51
N LEU A 22 38.38 -8.44 38.28
CA LEU A 22 39.13 -9.62 37.87
C LEU A 22 38.21 -10.83 37.69
N VAL A 23 37.33 -11.09 38.66
CA VAL A 23 36.36 -12.19 38.59
C VAL A 23 35.45 -12.02 37.39
N PHE A 24 34.90 -10.82 37.17
CA PHE A 24 34.03 -10.56 36.03
C PHE A 24 34.74 -10.80 34.70
N LYS A 25 36.00 -10.36 34.55
CA LYS A 25 36.81 -10.62 33.35
C LYS A 25 37.03 -12.12 33.11
N THR A 26 37.32 -12.91 34.15
CA THR A 26 37.51 -14.36 33.99
C THR A 26 36.23 -15.07 33.58
N VAL A 27 35.08 -14.69 34.13
CA VAL A 27 33.77 -15.25 33.77
C VAL A 27 33.43 -14.92 32.32
N VAL A 28 33.58 -13.65 31.92
CA VAL A 28 33.32 -13.23 30.53
C VAL A 28 34.25 -13.95 29.56
N HIS A 29 35.53 -14.11 29.90
CA HIS A 29 36.49 -14.81 29.04
C HIS A 29 36.16 -16.30 28.88
N GLY A 30 35.83 -16.99 29.98
CA GLY A 30 35.40 -18.39 29.94
C GLY A 30 34.13 -18.59 29.10
N TRP A 31 33.16 -17.68 29.24
CA TRP A 31 31.94 -17.72 28.44
C TRP A 31 32.19 -17.45 26.95
N GLN A 32 33.05 -16.49 26.61
CA GLN A 32 33.47 -16.24 25.22
C GLN A 32 34.14 -17.48 24.61
N HIS A 33 35.03 -18.15 25.35
CA HIS A 33 35.69 -19.36 24.88
C HIS A 33 34.70 -20.49 24.61
N GLN A 34 33.73 -20.68 25.50
CA GLN A 34 32.65 -21.65 25.33
C GLN A 34 31.82 -21.37 24.07
N LEU A 35 31.48 -20.11 23.80
CA LEU A 35 30.72 -19.72 22.60
C LEU A 35 31.50 -19.96 21.31
N THR A 36 32.80 -19.65 21.27
CA THR A 36 33.65 -19.95 20.12
C THR A 36 33.74 -21.46 19.86
N GLN A 37 33.86 -22.28 20.92
CA GLN A 37 33.84 -23.74 20.77
C GLN A 37 32.49 -24.25 20.24
N ARG A 38 31.37 -23.72 20.76
CA ARG A 38 30.02 -24.06 20.26
C ARG A 38 29.86 -23.70 18.79
N LEU A 39 30.26 -22.50 18.38
CA LEU A 39 30.21 -22.07 16.98
C LEU A 39 30.96 -23.06 16.07
N ARG A 40 32.20 -23.44 16.42
CA ARG A 40 33.00 -24.40 15.64
C ARG A 40 32.34 -25.77 15.58
N ARG A 41 31.79 -26.24 16.70
CA ARG A 41 31.11 -27.53 16.79
C ARG A 41 29.84 -27.56 15.93
N SER A 42 29.00 -26.53 16.01
CA SER A 42 27.76 -26.44 15.23
C SER A 42 27.99 -26.48 13.71
N ILE A 43 29.13 -25.97 13.23
CA ILE A 43 29.49 -26.07 11.81
C ILE A 43 29.83 -27.51 11.42
N THR A 44 30.51 -28.23 12.32
CA THR A 44 30.90 -29.64 12.09
C THR A 44 29.68 -30.56 12.15
N GLU A 45 28.71 -30.22 13.00
CA GLU A 45 27.44 -30.95 13.18
C GLU A 45 26.36 -30.50 12.18
N GLU A 46 26.66 -29.56 11.27
CA GLU A 46 25.70 -28.95 10.33
C GLU A 46 24.46 -28.34 11.01
N ASP A 47 24.55 -28.04 12.31
CA ASP A 47 23.51 -27.36 13.07
C ASP A 47 23.58 -25.85 12.82
N HIS A 48 23.00 -25.43 11.69
CA HIS A 48 23.00 -24.04 11.27
C HIS A 48 22.24 -23.11 12.24
N ILE A 49 21.25 -23.64 12.97
CA ILE A 49 20.51 -22.89 13.99
C ILE A 49 21.44 -22.55 15.16
N ALA A 50 22.12 -23.55 15.72
CA ALA A 50 23.07 -23.34 16.81
C ALA A 50 24.29 -22.53 16.37
N CYS A 51 24.71 -22.68 15.11
CA CYS A 51 25.78 -21.88 14.52
C CYS A 51 25.42 -20.38 14.51
N VAL A 52 24.25 -20.01 13.96
CA VAL A 52 23.78 -18.62 13.94
C VAL A 52 23.59 -18.10 15.37
N ALA A 53 22.94 -18.86 16.24
CA ALA A 53 22.70 -18.45 17.62
C ALA A 53 24.00 -18.17 18.39
N SER A 54 24.98 -19.07 18.31
CA SER A 54 26.27 -18.92 18.99
C SER A 54 27.10 -17.78 18.39
N GLY A 55 27.12 -17.64 17.07
CA GLY A 55 27.84 -16.56 16.39
C GLY A 55 27.25 -15.18 16.69
N GLU A 56 25.93 -15.05 16.77
CA GLU A 56 25.27 -13.78 17.15
C GLU A 56 25.45 -13.44 18.62
N GLN A 57 25.45 -14.43 19.51
CA GLN A 57 25.82 -14.22 20.91
C GLN A 57 27.26 -13.71 21.01
N LEU A 58 28.20 -14.34 20.30
CA LEU A 58 29.59 -13.94 20.30
C LEU A 58 29.81 -12.53 19.74
N ALA A 59 29.14 -12.19 18.63
CA ALA A 59 29.20 -10.87 18.00
C ALA A 59 28.68 -9.72 18.88
N ARG A 60 27.77 -10.02 19.82
CA ARG A 60 27.29 -9.05 20.83
C ARG A 60 28.29 -8.81 21.94
N LEU A 61 29.21 -9.75 22.18
CA LEU A 61 30.21 -9.65 23.26
C LEU A 61 31.52 -9.04 22.79
N ARG A 62 31.91 -9.32 21.55
CA ARG A 62 33.15 -8.82 20.97
C ARG A 62 33.08 -8.80 19.44
N PRO A 63 33.95 -8.00 18.78
CA PRO A 63 34.21 -8.18 17.36
C PRO A 63 34.58 -9.64 17.06
N LEU A 64 33.99 -10.17 16.00
CA LEU A 64 34.29 -11.52 15.51
C LEU A 64 35.64 -11.52 14.79
N GLU A 65 36.40 -12.59 14.98
CA GLU A 65 37.56 -12.83 14.12
C GLU A 65 37.11 -13.15 12.69
N LEU A 66 38.00 -12.95 11.71
CA LEU A 66 37.65 -13.15 10.29
C LEU A 66 37.10 -14.55 10.01
N VAL A 67 37.65 -15.59 10.65
CA VAL A 67 37.18 -16.97 10.50
C VAL A 67 35.77 -17.12 11.07
N GLU A 68 35.53 -16.63 12.28
CA GLU A 68 34.23 -16.69 12.95
C GLU A 68 33.16 -15.91 12.17
N ALA A 69 33.53 -14.75 11.65
CA ALA A 69 32.62 -13.91 10.85
C ALA A 69 32.23 -14.59 9.53
N ARG A 70 33.20 -15.23 8.84
CA ARG A 70 32.93 -16.01 7.61
C ARG A 70 32.02 -17.21 7.90
N GLN A 71 32.26 -17.89 9.01
CA GLN A 71 31.45 -19.02 9.46
C GLN A 71 30.01 -18.61 9.76
N LEU A 72 29.82 -17.55 10.54
CA LEU A 72 28.49 -16.99 10.81
C LEU A 72 27.77 -16.58 9.52
N ALA A 73 28.49 -15.93 8.59
CA ALA A 73 27.93 -15.56 7.29
C ALA A 73 27.48 -16.76 6.46
N HIS A 74 28.27 -17.85 6.46
CA HIS A 74 27.88 -19.10 5.79
C HIS A 74 26.62 -19.72 6.42
N CYS A 75 26.57 -19.85 7.74
CA CYS A 75 25.41 -20.39 8.43
C CYS A 75 24.14 -19.53 8.22
N ARG A 76 24.27 -18.19 8.15
CA ARG A 76 23.15 -17.31 7.81
C ARG A 76 22.57 -17.58 6.43
N ARG A 77 23.41 -17.85 5.42
CA ARG A 77 22.94 -18.15 4.04
C ARG A 77 22.16 -19.45 3.96
N ILE A 78 22.67 -20.49 4.62
CA ILE A 78 21.99 -21.79 4.61
C ILE A 78 20.68 -21.68 5.38
N LEU A 79 20.73 -21.18 6.62
CA LEU A 79 19.54 -21.11 7.46
C LEU A 79 18.48 -20.16 6.89
N SER A 80 18.87 -19.06 6.22
CA SER A 80 17.89 -18.21 5.53
C SER A 80 17.21 -18.93 4.37
N SER A 81 17.95 -19.78 3.65
CA SER A 81 17.39 -20.60 2.56
C SER A 81 16.45 -21.67 3.09
N ASP A 82 16.79 -22.33 4.19
CA ASP A 82 15.93 -23.31 4.84
C ASP A 82 14.62 -22.66 5.30
N TYR A 83 14.70 -21.53 6.01
CA TYR A 83 13.52 -20.78 6.43
C TYR A 83 12.68 -20.31 5.24
N TRP A 84 13.30 -19.97 4.12
CA TRP A 84 12.56 -19.58 2.93
C TRP A 84 11.74 -20.74 2.37
N VAL A 85 12.34 -21.92 2.28
CA VAL A 85 11.70 -23.13 1.75
C VAL A 85 10.61 -23.65 2.70
N THR A 86 10.81 -23.56 4.01
CA THR A 86 9.81 -23.99 5.01
C THR A 86 8.66 -23.00 5.21
N GLY A 87 8.70 -21.84 4.56
CA GLY A 87 7.66 -20.81 4.63
C GLY A 87 7.83 -19.80 5.77
N GLU A 88 8.91 -19.89 6.55
CA GLU A 88 9.30 -18.94 7.60
C GLU A 88 9.97 -17.69 7.02
N HIS A 89 9.31 -17.06 6.05
CA HIS A 89 9.87 -16.01 5.19
C HIS A 89 10.43 -14.80 5.95
N GLN A 90 9.79 -14.39 7.06
CA GLN A 90 10.28 -13.28 7.87
C GLN A 90 11.66 -13.60 8.47
N LYS A 91 11.84 -14.81 9.03
CA LYS A 91 13.13 -15.23 9.57
C LYS A 91 14.20 -15.32 8.49
N ALA A 92 13.84 -15.80 7.30
CA ALA A 92 14.73 -15.85 6.16
C ALA A 92 15.24 -14.45 5.76
N LEU A 93 14.32 -13.48 5.65
CA LEU A 93 14.63 -12.11 5.29
C LEU A 93 15.47 -11.42 6.36
N ASP A 94 15.14 -11.58 7.65
CA ASP A 94 15.89 -11.01 8.76
C ASP A 94 17.35 -11.47 8.78
N LEU A 95 17.60 -12.76 8.55
CA LEU A 95 18.96 -13.30 8.48
C LEU A 95 19.74 -12.74 7.28
N LEU A 96 19.08 -12.65 6.13
CA LEU A 96 19.72 -12.17 4.91
C LEU A 96 19.98 -10.67 4.95
N GLU A 97 19.10 -9.87 5.56
CA GLU A 97 19.32 -8.44 5.80
C GLU A 97 20.53 -8.21 6.73
N ARG A 98 20.67 -9.00 7.79
CA ARG A 98 21.85 -8.93 8.67
C ARG A 98 23.14 -9.33 7.94
N LEU A 99 23.07 -10.29 7.03
CA LEU A 99 24.21 -10.70 6.20
C LEU A 99 24.61 -9.60 5.22
N VAL A 100 23.64 -9.02 4.52
CA VAL A 100 23.81 -7.87 3.63
C VAL A 100 24.25 -6.61 4.40
N SER A 101 24.05 -6.55 5.71
CA SER A 101 24.59 -5.45 6.53
C SER A 101 25.99 -5.74 7.08
N SER A 102 26.59 -6.88 6.74
CA SER A 102 27.88 -7.33 7.29
C SER A 102 29.03 -7.21 6.29
N PRO A 103 30.30 -7.11 6.77
CA PRO A 103 31.47 -7.09 5.88
C PRO A 103 31.69 -8.40 5.10
N GLN A 104 31.00 -9.49 5.46
CA GLN A 104 31.11 -10.81 4.80
C GLN A 104 30.06 -11.02 3.71
N MET A 105 29.31 -9.96 3.37
CA MET A 105 28.46 -9.88 2.18
C MET A 105 29.20 -10.34 0.93
N VAL A 106 28.47 -11.02 0.04
CA VAL A 106 28.78 -11.12 -1.39
C VAL A 106 27.63 -10.56 -2.22
N ALA A 107 27.89 -10.24 -3.50
CA ALA A 107 26.88 -9.66 -4.39
C ALA A 107 25.62 -10.53 -4.52
N ALA A 108 25.77 -11.87 -4.47
CA ALA A 108 24.65 -12.80 -4.52
C ALA A 108 23.67 -12.61 -3.34
N ASP A 109 24.16 -12.25 -2.14
CA ASP A 109 23.30 -12.06 -0.96
C ASP A 109 22.35 -10.87 -1.16
N GLN A 110 22.87 -9.77 -1.73
CA GLN A 110 22.09 -8.58 -2.03
C GLN A 110 21.03 -8.87 -3.10
N VAL A 111 21.41 -9.58 -4.17
CA VAL A 111 20.48 -9.97 -5.24
C VAL A 111 19.37 -10.85 -4.68
N GLN A 112 19.71 -11.85 -3.88
CA GLN A 112 18.75 -12.76 -3.25
C GLN A 112 17.80 -12.02 -2.32
N LEU A 113 18.30 -11.08 -1.50
CA LEU A 113 17.45 -10.27 -0.62
C LEU A 113 16.44 -9.45 -1.43
N SER A 114 16.92 -8.74 -2.45
CA SER A 114 16.05 -7.94 -3.32
C SER A 114 15.01 -8.78 -4.04
N GLU A 115 15.38 -9.97 -4.50
CA GLU A 115 14.46 -10.90 -5.14
C GLU A 115 13.37 -11.39 -4.18
N TRP A 116 13.74 -11.85 -2.99
CA TRP A 116 12.79 -12.34 -2.00
C TRP A 116 11.85 -11.24 -1.51
N VAL A 117 12.35 -10.02 -1.28
CA VAL A 117 11.51 -8.86 -0.96
C VAL A 117 10.53 -8.57 -2.10
N ARG A 118 10.96 -8.64 -3.36
CA ARG A 118 10.06 -8.49 -4.52
C ARG A 118 8.98 -9.59 -4.53
N GLN A 119 9.35 -10.85 -4.30
CA GLN A 119 8.37 -11.95 -4.25
C GLN A 119 7.31 -11.75 -3.16
N ARG A 120 7.67 -11.22 -1.98
CA ARG A 120 6.70 -10.85 -0.94
C ARG A 120 5.73 -9.76 -1.39
N ARG A 121 6.25 -8.71 -2.04
CA ARG A 121 5.42 -7.61 -2.59
C ARG A 121 4.46 -8.08 -3.67
N ASP A 122 4.94 -8.88 -4.62
CA ASP A 122 4.11 -9.41 -5.70
C ASP A 122 2.98 -10.28 -5.15
N ARG A 123 3.27 -11.12 -4.15
CA ARG A 123 2.24 -11.88 -3.43
C ARG A 123 1.23 -10.97 -2.74
N ALA A 124 1.68 -9.91 -2.06
CA ALA A 124 0.77 -8.95 -1.43
C ALA A 124 -0.17 -8.30 -2.46
N VAL A 125 0.36 -7.88 -3.62
CA VAL A 125 -0.44 -7.32 -4.72
C VAL A 125 -1.45 -8.33 -5.25
N GLU A 126 -1.09 -9.60 -5.37
CA GLU A 126 -1.99 -10.65 -5.82
C GLU A 126 -3.15 -10.89 -4.83
N HIS A 127 -2.85 -10.97 -3.53
CA HIS A 127 -3.88 -11.04 -2.49
C HIS A 127 -4.81 -9.81 -2.53
N TYR A 128 -4.24 -8.61 -2.66
CA TYR A 128 -5.01 -7.38 -2.77
C TYR A 128 -5.99 -7.42 -3.95
N ARG A 129 -5.50 -7.78 -5.16
CA ARG A 129 -6.33 -7.89 -6.38
C ARG A 129 -7.49 -8.87 -6.23
N ARG A 130 -7.31 -9.94 -5.46
CA ARG A 130 -8.34 -10.94 -5.14
C ARG A 130 -9.32 -10.52 -4.05
N GLY A 131 -9.18 -9.32 -3.49
CA GLY A 131 -10.07 -8.80 -2.45
C GLY A 131 -9.59 -9.08 -1.03
N GLU A 132 -8.38 -9.58 -0.86
CA GLU A 132 -7.83 -10.02 0.42
C GLU A 132 -6.92 -8.93 1.02
N LEU A 133 -7.48 -7.74 1.27
CA LEU A 133 -6.73 -6.58 1.77
C LEU A 133 -5.94 -6.89 3.05
N SER A 134 -6.55 -7.58 4.02
CA SER A 134 -5.91 -7.92 5.29
C SER A 134 -4.66 -8.77 5.08
N THR A 135 -4.74 -9.81 4.25
CA THR A 135 -3.61 -10.68 3.92
C THR A 135 -2.52 -9.92 3.16
N ALA A 136 -2.90 -9.07 2.19
CA ALA A 136 -1.94 -8.21 1.49
C ALA A 136 -1.16 -7.30 2.44
N VAL A 137 -1.86 -6.66 3.38
CA VAL A 137 -1.24 -5.81 4.40
C VAL A 137 -0.32 -6.60 5.32
N ALA A 138 -0.74 -7.78 5.80
CA ALA A 138 0.08 -8.62 6.66
C ALA A 138 1.41 -9.01 5.97
N LEU A 139 1.35 -9.41 4.69
CA LEU A 139 2.54 -9.74 3.90
C LEU A 139 3.51 -8.56 3.76
N LEU A 140 3.00 -7.34 3.64
CA LEU A 140 3.83 -6.14 3.58
C LEU A 140 4.40 -5.76 4.95
N GLN A 141 3.65 -5.96 6.03
CA GLN A 141 4.07 -5.66 7.41
C GLN A 141 5.22 -6.54 7.90
N GLU A 142 5.41 -7.71 7.31
CA GLU A 142 6.57 -8.57 7.58
C GLU A 142 7.88 -8.01 7.02
N LEU A 143 7.83 -7.04 6.09
CA LEU A 143 9.01 -6.39 5.53
C LEU A 143 9.52 -5.29 6.46
N SER A 144 10.83 -5.21 6.65
CA SER A 144 11.45 -4.14 7.43
C SER A 144 11.51 -2.82 6.64
N ASP A 145 11.72 -1.69 7.34
CA ASP A 145 11.85 -0.38 6.69
C ASP A 145 13.08 -0.29 5.78
N ARG A 146 14.11 -1.11 6.01
CA ARG A 146 15.28 -1.18 5.12
C ARG A 146 14.96 -1.97 3.86
N GLN A 147 14.10 -2.98 3.96
CA GLN A 147 13.69 -3.83 2.84
C GLN A 147 12.67 -3.11 1.95
N GLU A 148 11.71 -2.40 2.54
CA GLU A 148 10.69 -1.64 1.84
C GLU A 148 10.49 -0.26 2.50
N PRO A 149 11.29 0.75 2.12
CA PRO A 149 11.26 2.08 2.75
C PRO A 149 9.91 2.80 2.65
N GLN A 150 9.09 2.45 1.66
CA GLN A 150 7.76 3.05 1.47
C GLN A 150 6.64 2.12 1.93
N ARG A 151 6.94 1.11 2.78
CA ARG A 151 5.97 0.10 3.24
C ARG A 151 4.69 0.73 3.78
N ASP A 152 4.81 1.67 4.71
CA ASP A 152 3.64 2.24 5.39
C ASP A 152 2.80 3.09 4.43
N THR A 153 3.46 3.87 3.56
CA THR A 153 2.80 4.63 2.48
C THR A 153 2.08 3.70 1.49
N LEU A 154 2.70 2.57 1.14
CA LEU A 154 2.10 1.56 0.27
C LEU A 154 0.87 0.94 0.92
N ILE A 155 0.98 0.49 2.17
CA ILE A 155 -0.14 -0.07 2.95
C ILE A 155 -1.30 0.92 3.01
N GLU A 156 -1.00 2.19 3.30
CA GLU A 156 -2.03 3.22 3.39
C GLU A 156 -2.69 3.49 2.04
N SER A 157 -1.90 3.51 0.95
CA SER A 157 -2.45 3.64 -0.41
C SER A 157 -3.43 2.51 -0.76
N LEU A 158 -3.11 1.27 -0.39
CA LEU A 158 -4.01 0.12 -0.59
C LEU A 158 -5.31 0.29 0.19
N ARG A 159 -5.23 0.71 1.46
CA ARG A 159 -6.42 0.95 2.30
C ARG A 159 -7.31 2.06 1.76
N ILE A 160 -6.71 3.19 1.37
CA ILE A 160 -7.44 4.33 0.79
C ILE A 160 -8.18 3.91 -0.48
N ARG A 161 -7.49 3.25 -1.42
CA ARG A 161 -8.12 2.78 -2.67
C ARG A 161 -9.22 1.76 -2.42
N TRP A 162 -9.00 0.83 -1.49
CA TRP A 162 -10.01 -0.14 -1.09
C TRP A 162 -11.28 0.54 -0.57
N ASN A 163 -11.12 1.47 0.38
CA ASN A 163 -12.22 2.22 0.98
C ASN A 163 -12.95 3.08 -0.06
N LEU A 164 -12.22 3.70 -0.99
CA LEU A 164 -12.81 4.46 -2.08
C LEU A 164 -13.72 3.59 -2.96
N ASN A 165 -13.26 2.39 -3.34
CA ASN A 165 -14.09 1.47 -4.13
C ASN A 165 -15.32 0.98 -3.35
N GLN A 166 -15.17 0.71 -2.05
CA GLN A 166 -16.31 0.37 -1.19
C GLN A 166 -17.35 1.50 -1.18
N GLN A 167 -16.91 2.75 -0.98
CA GLN A 167 -17.79 3.92 -0.96
C GLN A 167 -18.51 4.13 -2.30
N LEU A 168 -17.79 4.01 -3.42
CA LEU A 168 -18.38 4.11 -4.76
C LEU A 168 -19.43 3.02 -5.00
N HIS A 169 -19.17 1.79 -4.55
CA HIS A 169 -20.12 0.69 -4.68
C HIS A 169 -21.40 0.94 -3.86
N GLU A 170 -21.27 1.37 -2.60
CA GLU A 170 -22.43 1.70 -1.77
C GLU A 170 -23.19 2.93 -2.29
N GLN A 171 -22.47 3.93 -2.80
CA GLN A 171 -23.07 5.09 -3.47
C GLN A 171 -23.90 4.66 -4.69
N ALA A 172 -23.36 3.79 -5.55
CA ALA A 172 -24.08 3.27 -6.71
C ALA A 172 -25.35 2.52 -6.30
N LYS A 173 -25.30 1.71 -5.24
CA LYS A 173 -26.48 1.00 -4.70
C LYS A 173 -27.56 1.98 -4.22
N ARG A 174 -27.17 3.02 -3.50
CA ARG A 174 -28.10 4.06 -3.03
C ARG A 174 -28.72 4.81 -4.20
N LEU A 175 -27.91 5.29 -5.15
CA LEU A 175 -28.39 6.00 -6.35
C LEU A 175 -29.33 5.13 -7.20
N ARG A 176 -29.04 3.84 -7.33
CA ARG A 176 -29.94 2.86 -7.95
C ARG A 176 -31.28 2.76 -7.20
N ALA A 177 -31.27 2.74 -5.87
CA ALA A 177 -32.50 2.70 -5.07
C ALA A 177 -33.32 4.00 -5.18
N GLU A 178 -32.66 5.13 -5.43
CA GLU A 178 -33.27 6.45 -5.69
C GLU A 178 -33.66 6.64 -7.17
N GLU A 179 -33.49 5.62 -8.03
CA GLU A 179 -33.73 5.69 -9.49
C GLU A 179 -32.90 6.79 -10.20
N ARG A 180 -31.78 7.20 -9.60
CA ARG A 180 -30.82 8.16 -10.17
C ARG A 180 -29.84 7.42 -11.08
N TRP A 181 -30.38 6.83 -12.14
CA TRP A 181 -29.71 5.83 -12.98
C TRP A 181 -28.39 6.31 -13.60
N TRP A 182 -28.35 7.55 -14.09
CA TRP A 182 -27.14 8.13 -14.71
C TRP A 182 -26.01 8.36 -13.72
N GLU A 183 -26.33 8.81 -12.51
CA GLU A 183 -25.34 9.00 -11.45
C GLU A 183 -24.87 7.66 -10.88
N ALA A 184 -25.79 6.68 -10.77
CA ALA A 184 -25.44 5.31 -10.39
C ALA A 184 -24.49 4.69 -11.41
N PHE A 185 -24.70 4.94 -12.71
CA PHE A 185 -23.84 4.53 -13.80
C PHE A 185 -22.44 5.14 -13.69
N ASP A 186 -22.35 6.45 -13.44
CA ASP A 186 -21.05 7.11 -13.25
C ASP A 186 -20.31 6.57 -12.01
N ALA A 187 -21.02 6.37 -10.89
CA ALA A 187 -20.43 5.84 -9.66
C ALA A 187 -19.87 4.41 -9.85
N VAL A 188 -20.62 3.51 -10.48
CA VAL A 188 -20.18 2.11 -10.68
C VAL A 188 -19.03 2.02 -11.69
N ASN A 189 -18.97 2.89 -12.70
CA ASN A 189 -17.88 2.91 -13.67
C ASN A 189 -16.57 3.51 -13.14
N ARG A 190 -16.63 4.25 -12.03
CA ARG A 190 -15.43 4.76 -11.34
C ARG A 190 -14.72 3.71 -10.48
N LEU A 191 -15.31 2.53 -10.29
CA LEU A 191 -14.62 1.41 -9.64
C LEU A 191 -13.38 1.04 -10.46
N ASP A 192 -12.21 1.01 -9.82
CA ASP A 192 -10.93 0.71 -10.46
C ASP A 192 -10.28 -0.58 -9.94
N HIS A 193 -10.78 -1.11 -8.82
CA HIS A 193 -10.24 -2.32 -8.21
C HIS A 193 -10.86 -3.59 -8.85
N PRO A 194 -10.04 -4.59 -9.28
CA PRO A 194 -10.53 -5.78 -9.98
C PRO A 194 -11.62 -6.56 -9.23
N TRP A 195 -11.40 -6.85 -7.95
CA TRP A 195 -12.39 -7.54 -7.12
C TRP A 195 -13.70 -6.74 -6.97
N TRP A 196 -13.63 -5.42 -6.83
CA TRP A 196 -14.82 -4.58 -6.69
C TRP A 196 -15.61 -4.49 -7.99
N ARG A 197 -14.93 -4.43 -9.14
CA ARG A 197 -15.56 -4.53 -10.47
C ARG A 197 -16.29 -5.85 -10.63
N ALA A 198 -15.65 -6.97 -10.30
CA ALA A 198 -16.26 -8.29 -10.36
C ALA A 198 -17.49 -8.39 -9.44
N ARG A 199 -17.36 -7.91 -8.20
CA ARG A 199 -18.45 -7.87 -7.22
C ARG A 199 -19.62 -6.98 -7.65
N ALA A 200 -19.35 -5.84 -8.27
CA ALA A 200 -20.36 -4.89 -8.70
C ALA A 200 -21.03 -5.27 -10.03
N LYS A 201 -20.59 -6.35 -10.69
CA LYS A 201 -21.07 -6.74 -12.02
C LYS A 201 -22.60 -6.87 -12.12
N PRO A 202 -23.31 -7.54 -11.19
CA PRO A 202 -24.78 -7.62 -11.26
C PRO A 202 -25.47 -6.25 -11.17
N LEU A 203 -24.98 -5.37 -10.29
CA LEU A 203 -25.48 -4.01 -10.14
C LEU A 203 -25.20 -3.18 -11.41
N GLN A 204 -24.01 -3.34 -11.99
CA GLN A 204 -23.63 -2.67 -13.24
C GLN A 204 -24.56 -3.08 -14.38
N ASP A 205 -24.87 -4.37 -14.53
CA ASP A 205 -25.74 -4.89 -15.58
C ASP A 205 -27.18 -4.35 -15.45
N GLU A 206 -27.69 -4.27 -14.23
CA GLU A 206 -28.98 -3.66 -13.93
C GLU A 206 -29.00 -2.17 -14.32
N ILE A 207 -28.02 -1.41 -13.85
CA ILE A 207 -27.91 0.03 -14.13
C ILE A 207 -27.77 0.28 -15.64
N VAL A 208 -26.95 -0.48 -16.35
CA VAL A 208 -26.77 -0.38 -17.81
C VAL A 208 -28.08 -0.66 -18.54
N THR A 209 -28.83 -1.68 -18.11
CA THR A 209 -30.13 -2.01 -18.71
C THR A 209 -31.13 -0.86 -18.53
N ALA A 210 -31.18 -0.28 -17.33
CA ALA A 210 -32.05 0.85 -17.02
C ALA A 210 -31.67 2.11 -17.82
N THR A 211 -30.38 2.47 -17.88
CA THR A 211 -29.93 3.64 -18.66
C THR A 211 -30.18 3.47 -20.16
N GLN A 212 -30.01 2.26 -20.71
CA GLN A 212 -30.38 1.97 -22.11
C GLN A 212 -31.88 2.10 -22.37
N ALA A 213 -32.73 1.75 -21.40
CA ALA A 213 -34.18 1.98 -21.51
C ALA A 213 -34.51 3.48 -21.49
N LEU A 214 -33.87 4.25 -20.61
CA LEU A 214 -34.01 5.72 -20.55
C LEU A 214 -33.57 6.41 -21.84
N THR A 215 -32.41 6.04 -22.39
CA THR A 215 -31.94 6.56 -23.69
C THR A 215 -32.94 6.25 -24.82
N ARG A 216 -33.52 5.05 -24.85
CA ARG A 216 -34.59 4.72 -25.82
C ARG A 216 -35.86 5.56 -25.65
N GLN A 217 -36.09 6.10 -24.46
CA GLN A 217 -37.17 7.03 -24.15
C GLN A 217 -36.77 8.51 -24.34
N GLY A 218 -35.56 8.78 -24.84
CA GLY A 218 -35.05 10.13 -25.07
C GLY A 218 -34.55 10.85 -23.79
N VAL A 219 -34.28 10.11 -22.72
CA VAL A 219 -33.69 10.63 -21.48
C VAL A 219 -32.20 10.32 -21.47
N ASP A 220 -31.36 11.30 -21.83
CA ASP A 220 -29.91 11.15 -21.92
C ASP A 220 -29.16 11.58 -20.64
N ARG A 221 -27.91 11.11 -20.50
CA ARG A 221 -27.04 11.32 -19.32
C ARG A 221 -26.78 12.78 -19.00
N ASP A 222 -26.47 13.57 -20.03
CA ASP A 222 -26.03 14.95 -19.88
C ASP A 222 -27.18 15.94 -20.06
N GLY A 223 -28.43 15.46 -20.10
CA GLY A 223 -29.62 16.27 -19.88
C GLY A 223 -29.77 17.57 -20.69
N HIS A 224 -29.01 17.77 -21.77
CA HIS A 224 -29.22 18.81 -22.78
C HIS A 224 -30.48 18.47 -23.58
N ASN A 225 -31.62 18.48 -22.91
CA ASN A 225 -32.93 18.19 -23.49
C ASN A 225 -33.45 19.40 -24.29
N GLY A 226 -32.60 20.04 -25.10
CA GLY A 226 -33.02 21.06 -26.06
C GLY A 226 -34.02 20.49 -27.09
N ARG A 227 -34.10 19.17 -27.26
CA ARG A 227 -35.11 18.57 -28.17
C ARG A 227 -36.41 18.15 -27.49
N ALA A 228 -36.34 17.56 -26.30
CA ALA A 228 -37.53 17.02 -25.62
C ALA A 228 -38.26 18.06 -24.73
N ARG A 229 -37.60 19.16 -24.33
CA ARG A 229 -38.24 20.22 -23.52
C ARG A 229 -38.82 21.36 -24.35
N HIS A 230 -38.45 21.48 -25.62
CA HIS A 230 -39.09 22.41 -26.54
C HIS A 230 -40.35 21.76 -27.11
N ASN A 231 -41.47 22.45 -26.99
CA ASN A 231 -42.72 22.07 -27.68
C ASN A 231 -43.03 23.01 -28.86
N VAL A 232 -42.02 23.76 -29.31
CA VAL A 232 -42.01 24.53 -30.57
C VAL A 232 -41.24 23.78 -31.65
N PRO A 233 -41.54 23.97 -32.95
CA PRO A 233 -40.76 23.38 -34.04
C PRO A 233 -39.30 23.88 -34.01
N LEU A 234 -38.36 22.97 -33.79
CA LEU A 234 -36.96 23.29 -33.51
C LEU A 234 -36.17 23.74 -34.74
N ASP A 235 -36.47 23.17 -35.89
CA ASP A 235 -35.94 23.59 -37.19
C ASP A 235 -36.28 25.06 -37.49
N GLU A 236 -37.51 25.45 -37.16
CA GLU A 236 -37.99 26.82 -37.29
C GLU A 236 -37.35 27.76 -36.26
N LEU A 237 -37.22 27.32 -35.00
CA LEU A 237 -36.55 28.06 -33.94
C LEU A 237 -35.09 28.36 -34.35
N ASP A 238 -34.35 27.33 -34.74
CA ASP A 238 -32.95 27.44 -35.18
C ASP A 238 -32.79 28.36 -36.39
N ARG A 239 -33.73 28.30 -37.35
CA ARG A 239 -33.73 29.19 -38.52
C ARG A 239 -33.87 30.65 -38.10
N ARG A 240 -34.77 30.96 -37.16
CA ARG A 240 -35.02 32.32 -36.67
C ARG A 240 -33.87 32.85 -35.81
N VAL A 241 -33.28 32.00 -34.97
CA VAL A 241 -32.07 32.37 -34.21
C VAL A 241 -30.95 32.80 -35.16
N ARG A 242 -30.68 32.00 -36.21
CA ARG A 242 -29.67 32.35 -37.22
C ARG A 242 -29.99 33.68 -37.93
N LEU A 243 -31.25 33.91 -38.31
CA LEU A 243 -31.67 35.18 -38.92
C LEU A 243 -31.43 36.37 -37.98
N HIS A 244 -31.76 36.26 -36.69
CA HIS A 244 -31.54 37.33 -35.71
C HIS A 244 -30.06 37.56 -35.42
N SER A 245 -29.25 36.49 -35.36
CA SER A 245 -27.79 36.60 -35.22
C SER A 245 -27.13 37.32 -36.40
N THR A 246 -27.63 37.17 -37.62
CA THR A 246 -27.13 37.93 -38.79
C THR A 246 -27.43 39.43 -38.72
N ARG A 247 -28.36 39.85 -37.85
CA ARG A 247 -28.73 41.26 -37.62
C ARG A 247 -28.00 41.86 -36.41
N SER A 248 -26.83 41.30 -36.06
CA SER A 248 -25.99 41.74 -34.94
C SER A 248 -26.64 41.62 -33.55
N MET A 249 -27.69 40.79 -33.39
CA MET A 249 -28.17 40.43 -32.06
C MET A 249 -27.25 39.39 -31.43
N ASN A 250 -26.97 39.52 -30.14
CA ASN A 250 -26.27 38.45 -29.41
C ASN A 250 -27.12 37.17 -29.38
N HIS A 251 -26.45 36.03 -29.28
CA HIS A 251 -27.08 34.71 -29.40
C HIS A 251 -28.25 34.52 -28.42
N TRP A 252 -28.13 35.04 -27.20
CA TRP A 252 -29.19 34.97 -26.19
C TRP A 252 -30.44 35.76 -26.58
N HIS A 253 -30.29 37.02 -26.99
CA HIS A 253 -31.43 37.84 -27.42
C HIS A 253 -32.07 37.30 -28.69
N ALA A 254 -31.28 36.80 -29.63
CA ALA A 254 -31.77 36.12 -30.83
C ALA A 254 -32.63 34.90 -30.48
N TYR A 255 -32.21 34.12 -29.47
CA TYR A 255 -32.94 32.96 -28.96
C TYR A 255 -34.27 33.32 -28.28
N VAL A 256 -34.26 34.29 -27.36
CA VAL A 256 -35.48 34.76 -26.67
C VAL A 256 -36.49 35.31 -27.68
N GLN A 257 -36.03 36.13 -28.62
CA GLN A 257 -36.86 36.71 -29.66
C GLN A 257 -37.45 35.63 -30.58
N ALA A 258 -36.64 34.70 -31.07
CA ALA A 258 -37.10 33.59 -31.91
C ALA A 258 -38.15 32.73 -31.19
N CYS A 259 -37.99 32.50 -29.88
CA CYS A 259 -38.95 31.78 -29.07
C CYS A 259 -40.31 32.50 -28.99
N HIS A 260 -40.28 33.80 -28.70
CA HIS A 260 -41.48 34.64 -28.64
C HIS A 260 -42.23 34.68 -29.98
N GLU A 261 -41.50 34.82 -31.09
CA GLU A 261 -42.11 34.83 -32.43
C GLU A 261 -42.71 33.49 -32.85
N LEU A 262 -42.36 32.40 -32.16
CA LEU A 262 -43.00 31.08 -32.31
C LEU A 262 -44.16 30.87 -31.34
N GLY A 263 -44.55 31.90 -30.59
CA GLY A 263 -45.62 31.86 -29.60
C GLY A 263 -45.22 31.16 -28.31
N GLY A 264 -43.92 30.95 -28.07
CA GLY A 264 -43.41 30.34 -26.85
C GLY A 264 -42.83 31.37 -25.87
N VAL A 265 -42.57 30.91 -24.66
CA VAL A 265 -41.82 31.59 -23.60
C VAL A 265 -40.56 30.81 -23.28
N VAL A 266 -39.50 31.53 -22.94
CA VAL A 266 -38.25 30.90 -22.50
C VAL A 266 -38.40 30.48 -21.05
N VAL A 267 -38.15 29.20 -20.77
CA VAL A 267 -38.12 28.65 -19.42
C VAL A 267 -36.68 28.27 -19.08
N ASP A 268 -36.19 28.78 -17.95
CA ASP A 268 -34.85 28.52 -17.45
C ASP A 268 -34.85 27.27 -16.56
N TYR A 269 -33.94 26.34 -16.85
CA TYR A 269 -33.71 25.11 -16.09
C TYR A 269 -32.27 25.04 -15.51
N GLY A 270 -31.61 26.19 -15.31
CA GLY A 270 -30.29 26.31 -14.71
C GLY A 270 -29.22 26.61 -15.76
N PRO A 271 -28.33 25.67 -16.14
CA PRO A 271 -27.36 25.89 -17.22
C PRO A 271 -27.99 25.91 -18.62
N GLU A 272 -29.30 25.67 -18.74
CA GLU A 272 -30.02 25.56 -20.01
C GLU A 272 -31.32 26.37 -20.00
N SER A 273 -31.67 26.95 -21.16
CA SER A 273 -32.95 27.60 -21.38
C SER A 273 -33.65 27.02 -22.59
N VAL A 274 -34.96 26.75 -22.47
CA VAL A 274 -35.75 26.07 -23.50
C VAL A 274 -36.96 26.91 -23.92
N CYS A 275 -37.45 26.75 -25.14
CA CYS A 275 -38.62 27.48 -25.64
C CYS A 275 -39.91 26.66 -25.54
N ARG A 276 -40.93 27.18 -24.85
CA ARG A 276 -42.20 26.48 -24.61
C ARG A 276 -43.45 27.32 -24.92
N ARG A 277 -44.38 26.81 -25.71
CA ARG A 277 -45.79 27.24 -25.78
C ARG A 277 -46.58 26.78 -24.57
#